data_AF-A0A7Y5FC17-F1
#
_entry.id   AF-A0A7Y5FC17-F1
#
_cell.length_a   1.000
_cell.length_b   1.000
_cell.length_c   1.000
_cell.angle_alpha   90.00
_cell.angle_beta   90.00
_cell.angle_gamma   90.00
#
_symmetry.space_group_name_H-M   'P 1'
#
loop_
_entity.id
_entity.type
_entity.pdbx_description
1 polymer ?
#
loop_
_entity_poly.entity_id
_entity_poly.type
_entity_poly.pdbx_seq_one_letter_code
_entity_poly.pdbx_strand_id
1 'polypeptide(L)'
;MASRVQVHGIDVLDGYIARTREFMNDWLKFNQLLGAYTTPGVNKLQLETYFLQLKSKLARDHRVLSDRLGPDCKFTVDVINIVSSATSLENIYAQSEVAVRKLQSEWHRSFITVNETLGNLEDKHKRAEAGERVNVGGIWIQSKVKKPLPWRTILKYAGTAAALVVIVFSIYVMRNFLGFWAPKAGEGIAVSAAMTDEERVRVMINTMKAATEAGDIDTMMTAFSDNFAFEQGGKTEVRALLKAYELQGGFKGSILDTSQAKIEFDGDKVKFAPVQFIGPNDQTALTVIAERNGERWLITGMGGL
;
A
#
# COMPACT_ATOMS: atom_id res chain seq x y z
N MET A 1 10.85 -4.80 1.28
CA MET A 1 12.09 -5.50 0.87
C MET A 1 12.31 -6.71 1.78
N ALA A 2 11.82 -7.89 1.38
CA ALA A 2 12.35 -9.14 1.93
C ALA A 2 13.85 -9.19 1.60
N SER A 3 14.69 -9.63 2.53
CA SER A 3 16.13 -9.45 2.36
C SER A 3 16.61 -10.32 1.20
N ARG A 4 17.39 -9.78 0.25
CA ARG A 4 17.88 -10.48 -0.95
C ARG A 4 18.54 -11.84 -0.65
N VAL A 5 19.09 -12.01 0.56
CA VAL A 5 19.72 -13.25 1.02
C VAL A 5 18.70 -14.36 1.31
N GLN A 6 17.46 -14.02 1.67
CA GLN A 6 16.40 -14.97 2.04
C GLN A 6 15.77 -15.64 0.82
N VAL A 7 15.44 -14.85 -0.20
CA VAL A 7 14.91 -15.35 -1.47
C VAL A 7 15.92 -16.31 -2.09
N HIS A 8 17.21 -15.94 -2.05
CA HIS A 8 18.29 -16.76 -2.58
C HIS A 8 18.41 -18.16 -1.91
N GLY A 9 18.14 -18.28 -0.61
CA GLY A 9 18.24 -19.56 0.09
C GLY A 9 17.14 -20.56 -0.30
N ILE A 10 15.91 -20.07 -0.48
CA ILE A 10 14.79 -20.90 -0.95
C ILE A 10 14.99 -21.26 -2.42
N ASP A 11 15.40 -20.31 -3.26
CA ASP A 11 15.68 -20.56 -4.68
C ASP A 11 16.74 -21.66 -4.89
N VAL A 12 17.76 -21.69 -4.03
CA VAL A 12 18.81 -22.75 -4.05
C VAL A 12 18.20 -24.11 -3.74
N LEU A 13 17.31 -24.18 -2.75
CA LEU A 13 16.63 -25.42 -2.37
C LEU A 13 15.67 -25.91 -3.47
N ASP A 14 14.93 -24.99 -4.09
CA ASP A 14 14.11 -25.28 -5.27
C ASP A 14 14.94 -25.86 -6.41
N GLY A 15 16.12 -25.28 -6.66
CA GLY A 15 17.05 -25.79 -7.65
C GLY A 15 17.51 -27.22 -7.36
N TYR A 16 17.71 -27.57 -6.09
CA TYR A 16 18.07 -28.93 -5.67
C TYR A 16 16.91 -29.91 -5.80
N ILE A 17 15.70 -29.51 -5.42
CA ILE A 17 14.47 -30.31 -5.59
C ILE A 17 14.22 -30.58 -7.07
N ALA A 18 14.28 -29.55 -7.92
CA ALA A 18 14.07 -29.67 -9.35
C ALA A 18 15.07 -30.63 -10.00
N ARG A 19 16.35 -30.51 -9.67
CA ARG A 19 17.40 -31.42 -10.18
C ARG A 19 17.23 -32.84 -9.68
N THR A 20 16.81 -33.03 -8.43
CA THR A 20 16.56 -34.37 -7.87
C THR A 20 15.35 -35.04 -8.54
N ARG A 21 14.30 -34.26 -8.86
CA ARG A 21 13.15 -34.75 -9.65
C ARG A 21 13.56 -35.12 -11.08
N GLU A 22 14.39 -34.29 -11.72
CA GLU A 22 14.92 -34.61 -13.05
C GLU A 22 15.74 -35.91 -13.03
N PHE A 23 16.64 -36.05 -12.07
CA PHE A 23 17.43 -37.27 -11.86
C PHE A 23 16.52 -38.50 -11.68
N MET A 24 15.48 -38.39 -10.84
CA MET A 24 14.52 -39.47 -10.61
C MET A 24 13.75 -39.85 -11.89
N ASN A 25 13.34 -38.88 -12.69
CA ASN A 25 12.68 -39.13 -13.97
C ASN A 25 13.60 -39.87 -14.94
N ASP A 26 14.87 -39.49 -15.00
CA ASP A 26 15.87 -40.18 -15.82
C ASP A 26 16.19 -41.57 -15.27
N TRP A 27 16.14 -41.76 -13.95
CA TRP A 27 16.30 -43.07 -13.31
C TRP A 27 15.14 -44.03 -13.63
N LEU A 28 13.92 -43.51 -13.76
CA LEU A 28 12.77 -44.27 -14.25
C LEU A 28 12.92 -44.64 -15.73
N LYS A 29 13.35 -43.70 -16.57
CA LYS A 29 13.64 -43.98 -17.99
C LYS A 29 14.71 -45.05 -18.14
N PHE A 30 15.72 -45.07 -17.27
CA PHE A 30 16.76 -46.10 -17.28
C PHE A 30 16.15 -47.50 -17.18
N ASN A 31 15.23 -47.71 -16.24
CA ASN A 31 14.52 -48.99 -16.09
C ASN A 31 13.53 -49.27 -17.23
N GLN A 32 12.90 -48.23 -17.79
CA GLN A 32 12.05 -48.39 -18.98
C GLN A 32 12.86 -48.90 -20.18
N LEU A 33 14.09 -48.43 -20.37
CA LEU A 33 14.98 -48.91 -21.44
C LEU A 33 15.41 -50.36 -21.23
N LEU A 34 15.68 -50.77 -19.99
CA LEU A 34 15.92 -52.18 -19.67
C LEU A 34 14.72 -53.00 -20.13
N GLY A 35 13.51 -52.66 -19.69
CA GLY A 35 12.28 -53.37 -20.08
C GLY A 35 11.99 -53.37 -21.59
N ALA A 36 12.27 -52.26 -22.28
CA ALA A 36 12.01 -52.13 -23.72
C ALA A 36 12.93 -53.02 -24.57
N TYR A 37 14.14 -53.33 -24.11
CA TYR A 37 15.12 -54.10 -24.87
C TYR A 37 14.67 -55.54 -25.18
N THR A 38 13.81 -56.12 -24.33
CA THR A 38 13.25 -57.46 -24.53
C THR A 38 12.05 -57.48 -25.48
N THR A 39 11.52 -56.31 -25.86
CA THR A 39 10.33 -56.22 -26.71
C THR A 39 10.69 -56.53 -28.17
N PRO A 40 10.03 -57.51 -28.82
CA PRO A 40 10.29 -57.85 -30.21
C PRO A 40 9.91 -56.68 -31.14
N GLY A 41 10.69 -56.48 -32.20
CA GLY A 41 10.43 -55.43 -33.21
C GLY A 41 10.96 -54.04 -32.87
N VAL A 42 11.56 -53.83 -31.68
CA VAL A 42 12.18 -52.55 -31.32
C VAL A 42 13.58 -52.42 -31.91
N ASN A 43 13.96 -51.21 -32.32
CA ASN A 43 15.30 -50.92 -32.83
C ASN A 43 16.34 -50.95 -31.68
N LYS A 44 16.99 -52.10 -31.50
CA LYS A 44 17.98 -52.32 -30.43
C LYS A 44 19.16 -51.36 -30.48
N LEU A 45 19.65 -51.01 -31.68
CA LEU A 45 20.79 -50.11 -31.84
C LEU A 45 20.47 -48.69 -31.34
N GLN A 46 19.25 -48.21 -31.63
CA GLN A 46 18.77 -46.91 -31.14
C GLN A 46 18.60 -46.92 -29.62
N LEU A 47 18.01 -47.98 -29.06
CA LEU A 47 17.88 -48.14 -27.60
C LEU A 47 19.24 -48.14 -26.90
N GLU A 48 20.21 -48.89 -27.43
CA GLU A 48 21.57 -48.95 -26.90
C GLU A 48 22.22 -47.56 -26.87
N THR A 49 22.11 -46.82 -27.98
CA THR A 49 22.64 -45.45 -28.07
C THR A 49 22.03 -44.54 -27.01
N TYR A 50 20.70 -44.58 -26.86
CA TYR A 50 19.98 -43.76 -25.88
C TYR A 50 20.29 -44.18 -24.44
N PHE A 51 20.45 -45.49 -24.19
CA PHE A 51 20.87 -46.03 -22.90
C PHE A 51 22.24 -45.51 -22.47
N LEU A 52 23.24 -45.53 -23.36
CA LEU A 52 24.58 -45.03 -23.06
C LEU A 52 24.60 -43.51 -22.79
N GLN A 53 23.79 -42.74 -23.53
CA GLN A 53 23.61 -41.31 -23.29
C GLN A 53 22.98 -41.04 -21.92
N LEU A 54 21.91 -41.75 -21.59
CA LEU A 54 21.22 -41.64 -20.31
C LEU A 54 22.12 -42.04 -19.14
N LYS A 55 22.88 -43.13 -19.27
CA LYS A 55 23.87 -43.59 -18.29
C LYS A 55 24.91 -42.51 -18.00
N SER A 56 25.44 -41.89 -19.04
CA SER A 56 26.42 -40.79 -18.91
C SER A 56 25.82 -39.56 -18.25
N LYS A 57 24.55 -39.24 -18.53
CA LYS A 57 23.82 -38.15 -17.86
C LYS A 57 23.64 -38.45 -16.37
N LEU A 58 23.12 -39.63 -16.04
CA LEU A 58 22.90 -40.08 -14.66
C LEU A 58 24.19 -40.04 -13.84
N ALA A 59 25.32 -40.51 -14.38
CA ALA A 59 26.61 -40.46 -13.68
C ALA A 59 27.04 -39.02 -13.35
N ARG A 60 26.83 -38.07 -14.29
CA ARG A 60 27.16 -36.65 -14.07
C ARG A 60 26.24 -36.00 -13.05
N ASP A 61 24.93 -36.21 -13.17
CA ASP A 61 23.95 -35.62 -12.26
C ASP A 61 24.08 -36.19 -10.85
N HIS A 62 24.37 -37.50 -10.73
CA HIS A 62 24.70 -38.14 -9.47
C HIS A 62 25.86 -37.43 -8.76
N ARG A 63 26.97 -37.19 -9.47
CA ARG A 63 28.13 -36.49 -8.91
C ARG A 63 27.76 -35.08 -8.46
N VAL A 64 27.06 -34.31 -9.29
CA VAL A 64 26.64 -32.94 -8.96
C VAL A 64 25.71 -32.92 -7.74
N LEU A 65 24.76 -33.85 -7.65
CA LEU A 65 23.85 -33.95 -6.51
C LEU A 65 24.58 -34.37 -5.23
N SER A 66 25.46 -35.37 -5.32
CA SER A 66 26.29 -35.81 -4.19
C SER A 66 27.16 -34.67 -3.65
N ASP A 67 27.82 -33.91 -4.54
CA ASP A 67 28.69 -32.80 -4.16
C ASP A 67 27.91 -31.64 -3.51
N ARG A 68 26.70 -31.35 -4.01
CA ARG A 68 25.89 -30.20 -3.53
C ARG A 68 25.05 -30.50 -2.30
N LEU A 69 24.48 -31.69 -2.22
CA LEU A 69 23.64 -32.10 -1.09
C LEU A 69 24.47 -32.63 0.07
N GLY A 70 25.71 -33.08 -0.18
CA GLY A 70 26.63 -33.59 0.83
C GLY A 70 25.96 -34.64 1.72
N PRO A 71 25.84 -34.39 3.05
CA PRO A 71 25.25 -35.36 3.99
C PRO A 71 23.76 -35.63 3.74
N ASP A 72 23.06 -34.78 2.98
CA ASP A 72 21.66 -34.98 2.66
C ASP A 72 21.43 -35.93 1.47
N CYS A 73 22.49 -36.27 0.72
CA CYS A 73 22.41 -37.23 -0.37
C CYS A 73 22.53 -38.67 0.17
N LYS A 74 21.41 -39.42 0.21
CA LYS A 74 21.43 -40.80 0.73
C LYS A 74 21.68 -41.87 -0.33
N PHE A 75 21.51 -41.56 -1.61
CA PHE A 75 21.48 -42.57 -2.69
C PHE A 75 22.83 -42.80 -3.39
N THR A 76 23.95 -42.43 -2.76
CA THR A 76 25.19 -42.21 -3.50
C THR A 76 25.91 -43.47 -3.98
N VAL A 77 25.99 -44.52 -3.16
CA VAL A 77 26.81 -45.69 -3.49
C VAL A 77 26.08 -46.67 -4.42
N ASP A 78 24.80 -46.95 -4.16
CA ASP A 78 24.06 -47.97 -4.91
C ASP A 78 23.80 -47.55 -6.36
N VAL A 79 23.41 -46.28 -6.56
CA VAL A 79 23.12 -45.74 -7.90
C VAL A 79 24.35 -45.82 -8.80
N ILE A 80 25.52 -45.38 -8.32
CA ILE A 80 26.71 -45.36 -9.16
C ILE A 80 27.22 -46.77 -9.45
N ASN A 81 27.06 -47.71 -8.52
CA ASN A 81 27.40 -49.12 -8.74
C ASN A 81 26.53 -49.76 -9.83
N ILE A 82 25.24 -49.46 -9.84
CA ILE A 82 24.31 -49.92 -10.90
C ILE A 82 24.70 -49.28 -12.25
N VAL A 83 24.88 -47.96 -12.28
CA VAL A 83 25.24 -47.22 -13.51
C VAL A 83 26.59 -47.68 -14.08
N SER A 84 27.57 -47.98 -13.23
CA SER A 84 28.91 -48.43 -13.66
C SER A 84 28.95 -49.89 -14.10
N SER A 85 28.20 -50.78 -13.43
CA SER A 85 28.12 -52.20 -13.81
C SER A 85 27.32 -52.45 -15.08
N ALA A 86 26.36 -51.58 -15.38
CA ALA A 86 25.52 -51.63 -16.58
C ALA A 86 26.27 -51.10 -17.82
N THR A 87 27.18 -51.90 -18.39
CA THR A 87 28.05 -51.47 -19.51
C THR A 87 27.27 -51.17 -20.80
N SER A 88 26.44 -52.11 -21.25
CA SER A 88 25.54 -52.03 -22.42
C SER A 88 24.26 -52.83 -22.17
N LEU A 89 23.16 -52.56 -22.89
CA LEU A 89 21.93 -53.37 -22.76
C LEU A 89 22.19 -54.80 -23.20
N GLU A 90 22.94 -54.98 -24.29
CA GLU A 90 23.33 -56.30 -24.77
C GLU A 90 24.08 -57.11 -23.71
N ASN A 91 25.06 -56.51 -23.03
CA ASN A 91 25.82 -57.20 -22.00
C ASN A 91 24.97 -57.54 -20.77
N ILE A 92 24.01 -56.69 -20.40
CA ILE A 92 23.09 -56.96 -19.29
C ILE A 92 22.22 -58.19 -19.62
N TYR A 93 21.69 -58.27 -20.84
CA TYR A 93 20.82 -59.37 -21.25
C TYR A 93 21.57 -60.63 -21.71
N ALA A 94 22.88 -60.54 -21.92
CA ALA A 94 23.76 -61.71 -22.08
C ALA A 94 24.02 -62.42 -20.74
N GLN A 95 23.75 -61.77 -19.60
CA GLN A 95 23.86 -62.38 -18.28
C GLN A 95 22.68 -63.33 -17.99
N SER A 96 22.78 -64.10 -16.91
CA SER A 96 21.68 -64.95 -16.47
C SER A 96 20.45 -64.13 -16.04
N GLU A 97 19.26 -64.70 -16.21
CA GLU A 97 18.01 -64.07 -15.77
C GLU A 97 18.05 -63.68 -14.28
N VAL A 98 18.73 -64.48 -13.46
CA VAL A 98 18.93 -64.21 -12.03
C VAL A 98 19.73 -62.92 -11.82
N ALA A 99 20.76 -62.67 -12.63
CA ALA A 99 21.55 -61.43 -12.56
C ALA A 99 20.70 -60.21 -12.96
N VAL A 100 19.87 -60.34 -14.01
CA VAL A 100 18.95 -59.27 -14.43
C VAL A 100 17.93 -58.95 -13.33
N ARG A 101 17.32 -59.97 -12.71
CA ARG A 101 16.40 -59.79 -11.57
C ARG A 101 17.08 -59.16 -10.35
N LYS A 102 18.35 -59.49 -10.11
CA LYS A 102 19.16 -58.84 -9.07
C LYS A 102 19.36 -57.35 -9.37
N LEU A 103 19.75 -57.02 -10.60
CA LEU A 103 19.91 -55.62 -11.05
C LEU A 103 18.61 -54.82 -10.87
N GLN A 104 17.46 -55.38 -11.25
CA GLN A 104 16.16 -54.76 -11.04
C GLN A 104 15.84 -54.54 -9.55
N SER A 105 16.23 -55.48 -8.69
CA SER A 105 16.03 -55.37 -7.24
C SER A 105 16.92 -54.28 -6.63
N GLU A 106 18.18 -54.17 -7.08
CA GLU A 106 19.10 -53.09 -6.69
C GLU A 106 18.61 -51.73 -7.20
N TRP A 107 18.14 -51.67 -8.45
CA TRP A 107 17.51 -50.49 -9.02
C TRP A 107 16.34 -50.02 -8.16
N HIS A 108 15.44 -50.93 -7.76
CA HIS A 108 14.29 -50.58 -6.92
C HIS A 108 14.71 -50.02 -5.55
N ARG A 109 15.70 -50.63 -4.91
CA ARG A 109 16.25 -50.13 -3.63
C ARG A 109 16.83 -48.72 -3.79
N SER A 110 17.62 -48.49 -4.83
CA SER A 110 18.17 -47.15 -5.12
C SER A 110 17.08 -46.12 -5.46
N PHE A 111 15.98 -46.55 -6.10
CA PHE A 111 14.84 -45.68 -6.37
C PHE A 111 14.16 -45.22 -5.07
N ILE A 112 14.04 -46.10 -4.07
CA ILE A 112 13.51 -45.72 -2.75
C ILE A 112 14.41 -44.66 -2.10
N THR A 113 15.73 -44.84 -2.10
CA THR A 113 16.65 -43.88 -1.46
C THR A 113 16.69 -42.52 -2.16
N VAL A 114 16.52 -42.49 -3.49
CA VAL A 114 16.33 -41.24 -4.25
C VAL A 114 15.03 -40.53 -3.83
N ASN A 115 13.92 -41.26 -3.70
CA ASN A 115 12.64 -40.70 -3.26
C ASN A 115 12.70 -40.17 -1.82
N GLU A 116 13.35 -40.90 -0.91
CA GLU A 116 13.56 -40.42 0.46
C GLU A 116 14.37 -39.12 0.47
N THR A 117 15.40 -39.02 -0.37
CA THR A 117 16.20 -37.79 -0.50
C THR A 117 15.34 -36.63 -1.00
N LEU A 118 14.51 -36.86 -2.03
CA LEU A 118 13.57 -35.86 -2.53
C LEU A 118 12.58 -35.42 -1.45
N GLY A 119 11.96 -36.37 -0.74
CA GLY A 119 11.02 -36.09 0.35
C GLY A 119 11.66 -35.28 1.49
N ASN A 120 12.90 -35.59 1.86
CA ASN A 120 13.64 -34.81 2.86
C ASN A 120 13.90 -33.37 2.39
N LEU A 121 14.19 -33.15 1.11
CA LEU A 121 14.37 -31.80 0.57
C LEU A 121 13.05 -31.02 0.54
N GLU A 122 11.95 -31.66 0.16
CA GLU A 122 10.62 -31.05 0.16
C GLU A 122 10.12 -30.70 1.58
N ASP A 123 10.41 -31.55 2.57
CA ASP A 123 10.13 -31.25 3.98
C ASP A 123 10.93 -30.01 4.45
N LYS A 124 12.24 -29.99 4.17
CA LYS A 124 13.09 -28.84 4.48
C LYS A 124 12.62 -27.57 3.77
N HIS A 125 12.10 -27.69 2.56
CA HIS A 125 11.52 -26.56 1.83
C HIS A 125 10.32 -25.98 2.56
N LYS A 126 9.33 -26.82 2.92
CA LYS A 126 8.15 -26.38 3.68
C LYS A 126 8.52 -25.76 5.02
N ARG A 127 9.51 -26.33 5.73
CA ARG A 127 10.03 -25.79 7.00
C ARG A 127 10.73 -24.45 6.80
N ALA A 128 11.55 -24.32 5.75
CA ALA A 128 12.16 -23.05 5.38
C ALA A 128 11.10 -21.99 5.04
N GLU A 129 10.07 -22.33 4.28
CA GLU A 129 8.93 -21.44 3.98
C GLU A 129 8.17 -21.02 5.24
N ALA A 130 8.04 -21.90 6.22
CA ALA A 130 7.44 -21.61 7.52
C ALA A 130 8.33 -20.72 8.43
N GLY A 131 9.56 -20.40 8.00
CA GLY A 131 10.50 -19.57 8.75
C GLY A 131 11.42 -20.33 9.70
N GLU A 132 11.44 -21.66 9.61
CA GLU A 132 12.39 -22.48 10.35
C GLU A 132 13.79 -22.39 9.73
N ARG A 133 14.81 -22.58 10.56
CA ARG A 133 16.20 -22.68 10.11
C ARG A 133 16.49 -24.14 9.73
N VAL A 134 16.73 -24.39 8.45
CA VAL A 134 17.09 -25.72 7.91
C VAL A 134 18.53 -25.74 7.42
N ASN A 135 19.18 -26.89 7.44
CA ASN A 135 20.51 -27.09 6.84
C ASN A 135 20.35 -27.95 5.59
N VAL A 136 20.87 -27.51 4.46
CA VAL A 136 20.90 -28.29 3.22
C VAL A 136 22.31 -28.23 2.63
N GLY A 137 22.97 -29.39 2.49
CA GLY A 137 24.32 -29.43 1.91
C GLY A 137 25.36 -28.64 2.69
N GLY A 138 25.19 -28.49 4.00
CA GLY A 138 26.05 -27.68 4.86
C GLY A 138 25.71 -26.19 4.88
N ILE A 139 24.72 -25.74 4.09
CA ILE A 139 24.26 -24.35 4.05
C ILE A 139 23.04 -24.20 4.94
N TRP A 140 23.10 -23.26 5.89
CA TRP A 140 21.96 -22.90 6.72
C TRP A 140 21.03 -21.92 5.99
N ILE A 141 19.79 -22.36 5.74
CA ILE A 141 18.72 -21.57 5.13
C ILE A 141 17.75 -21.18 6.24
N GLN A 142 17.44 -19.89 6.36
CA GLN A 142 16.43 -19.40 7.30
C GLN A 142 15.60 -18.31 6.61
N SER A 143 14.31 -18.60 6.39
CA SER A 143 13.38 -17.54 6.02
C SER A 143 13.07 -16.71 7.26
N LYS A 144 13.32 -15.39 7.22
CA LYS A 144 12.70 -14.51 8.20
C LYS A 144 11.29 -14.24 7.70
N VAL A 145 10.39 -15.21 7.83
CA VAL A 145 8.97 -14.92 7.74
C VAL A 145 8.70 -13.87 8.81
N LYS A 146 8.39 -12.64 8.40
CA LYS A 146 7.89 -11.63 9.33
C LYS A 146 6.58 -12.21 9.86
N LYS A 147 6.62 -12.80 11.07
CA LYS A 147 5.40 -13.21 11.75
C LYS A 147 4.44 -12.02 11.69
N PRO A 148 3.18 -12.22 11.27
CA PRO A 148 2.22 -11.12 11.24
C PRO A 148 2.23 -10.45 12.61
N LEU A 149 2.24 -9.11 12.64
CA LEU A 149 2.24 -8.36 13.89
C LEU A 149 1.10 -8.91 14.76
N PRO A 150 1.35 -9.19 16.05
CA PRO A 150 0.32 -9.76 16.90
C PRO A 150 -0.89 -8.83 16.87
N TRP A 151 -2.09 -9.39 16.71
CA TRP A 151 -3.34 -8.65 16.53
C TRP A 151 -3.54 -7.54 17.57
N ARG A 152 -3.08 -7.78 18.81
CA ARG A 152 -3.08 -6.79 19.90
C ARG A 152 -2.29 -5.52 19.57
N THR A 153 -1.17 -5.63 18.85
CA THR A 153 -0.37 -4.48 18.41
C THR A 153 -1.05 -3.72 17.27
N ILE A 154 -1.70 -4.44 16.34
CA ILE A 154 -2.50 -3.81 15.28
C ILE A 154 -3.63 -2.98 15.88
N LEU A 155 -4.37 -3.54 16.85
CA LEU A 155 -5.43 -2.83 17.56
C LEU A 155 -4.93 -1.59 18.30
N LYS A 156 -3.75 -1.64 18.92
CA LYS A 156 -3.14 -0.46 19.57
C LYS A 156 -2.87 0.65 18.56
N TYR A 157 -2.24 0.34 17.43
CA TYR A 157 -1.97 1.34 16.40
C TYR A 157 -3.25 1.90 15.77
N ALA A 158 -4.23 1.04 15.47
CA ALA A 158 -5.53 1.48 14.96
C ALA A 158 -6.25 2.40 15.96
N GLY A 159 -6.23 2.04 17.26
CA GLY A 159 -6.81 2.86 18.31
C GLY A 159 -6.12 4.23 18.45
N THR A 160 -4.78 4.27 18.40
CA THR A 160 -4.04 5.54 18.43
C THR A 160 -4.33 6.40 17.21
N ALA A 161 -4.38 5.81 16.01
CA ALA A 161 -4.71 6.53 14.79
C ALA A 161 -6.14 7.11 14.83
N ALA A 162 -7.12 6.32 15.27
CA ALA A 162 -8.50 6.78 15.42
C ALA A 162 -8.62 7.94 16.42
N ALA A 163 -7.93 7.85 17.57
CA ALA A 163 -7.92 8.93 18.55
C ALA A 163 -7.34 10.24 17.98
N LEU A 164 -6.25 10.16 17.20
CA LEU A 164 -5.66 11.33 16.55
C LEU A 164 -6.61 11.95 15.53
N VAL A 165 -7.31 11.14 14.73
CA VAL A 165 -8.32 11.62 13.77
C VAL A 165 -9.44 12.36 14.48
N VAL A 166 -9.96 11.82 15.59
CA VAL A 166 -10.99 12.48 16.39
C VAL A 166 -10.50 13.82 16.93
N ILE A 167 -9.28 13.89 17.48
CA ILE A 167 -8.72 15.15 18.01
C ILE A 167 -8.59 16.20 16.89
N VAL A 168 -8.02 15.84 15.75
CA VAL A 168 -7.86 16.77 14.61
C VAL A 168 -9.21 17.23 14.09
N PHE A 169 -10.19 16.32 13.98
CA PHE A 169 -11.54 16.66 13.54
C PHE A 169 -12.25 17.58 14.54
N SER A 170 -12.15 17.33 15.85
CA SER A 170 -12.69 18.20 16.88
C SER A 170 -12.07 19.60 16.83
N ILE A 171 -10.74 19.70 16.63
CA ILE A 171 -10.04 20.98 16.45
C ILE A 171 -10.56 21.71 15.21
N TYR A 172 -10.72 21.01 14.10
CA TYR A 172 -11.27 21.57 12.87
C TYR A 172 -12.68 22.13 13.06
N VAL A 173 -13.57 21.37 13.72
CA VAL A 173 -14.95 21.79 14.01
C VAL A 173 -14.98 23.00 14.95
N MET A 174 -14.20 22.96 16.03
CA MET A 174 -14.11 24.06 16.99
C MET A 174 -13.65 25.36 16.32
N ARG A 175 -12.63 25.31 15.45
CA ARG A 175 -12.15 26.49 14.74
C ARG A 175 -13.14 27.00 13.71
N ASN A 176 -13.61 26.14 12.81
CA ASN A 176 -14.36 26.58 11.64
C ASN A 176 -15.82 26.91 11.94
N PHE A 177 -16.46 26.16 12.83
CA PHE A 177 -17.90 26.31 13.10
C PHE A 177 -18.18 27.07 14.39
N LEU A 178 -17.43 26.79 15.45
CA LEU A 178 -17.64 27.44 16.75
C LEU A 178 -16.82 28.72 16.91
N GLY A 179 -15.93 29.03 15.97
CA GLY A 179 -15.09 30.23 16.01
C GLY A 179 -14.05 30.24 17.13
N PHE A 180 -13.73 29.09 17.74
CA PHE A 180 -12.63 29.01 18.69
C PHE A 180 -11.32 29.39 17.98
N TRP A 181 -10.64 30.41 18.51
CA TRP A 181 -9.44 31.03 17.93
C TRP A 181 -9.64 31.83 16.64
N ALA A 182 -10.88 32.17 16.27
CA ALA A 182 -11.11 33.17 15.26
C ALA A 182 -10.66 34.57 15.76
N PRO A 183 -10.21 35.47 14.86
CA PRO A 183 -9.93 36.86 15.23
C PRO A 183 -11.18 37.54 15.82
N LYS A 184 -10.97 38.45 16.76
CA LYS A 184 -12.08 39.18 17.42
C LYS A 184 -12.72 40.19 16.48
N ALA A 185 -13.93 40.65 16.80
CA ALA A 185 -14.58 41.73 16.07
C ALA A 185 -13.67 42.98 15.99
N GLY A 186 -13.46 43.47 14.78
CA GLY A 186 -12.61 44.61 14.45
C GLY A 186 -11.11 44.34 14.41
N GLU A 187 -10.65 43.12 14.74
CA GLU A 187 -9.23 42.77 14.63
C GLU A 187 -8.80 42.75 13.15
N GLY A 188 -7.68 43.40 12.83
CA GLY A 188 -7.19 43.53 11.45
C GLY A 188 -7.79 44.68 10.63
N ILE A 189 -8.83 45.36 11.11
CA ILE A 189 -9.37 46.57 10.47
C ILE A 189 -8.49 47.77 10.86
N ALA A 190 -7.68 48.24 9.92
CA ALA A 190 -6.75 49.35 10.13
C ALA A 190 -7.48 50.70 10.22
N VAL A 191 -7.76 51.15 11.44
CA VAL A 191 -8.33 52.47 11.72
C VAL A 191 -7.25 53.39 12.30
N SER A 192 -7.29 54.67 11.95
CA SER A 192 -6.45 55.70 12.56
C SER A 192 -7.31 56.83 13.12
N ALA A 193 -6.83 57.48 14.18
CA ALA A 193 -7.55 58.58 14.83
C ALA A 193 -7.84 59.76 13.87
N ALA A 194 -7.02 59.94 12.83
CA ALA A 194 -7.19 61.00 11.83
C ALA A 194 -8.27 60.71 10.78
N MET A 195 -8.74 59.46 10.66
CA MET A 195 -9.78 59.10 9.70
C MET A 195 -11.14 59.59 10.18
N THR A 196 -11.90 60.17 9.25
CA THR A 196 -13.32 60.47 9.37
C THR A 196 -14.15 59.19 9.50
N ASP A 197 -15.38 59.29 10.02
CA ASP A 197 -16.26 58.13 10.14
C ASP A 197 -16.57 57.50 8.77
N GLU A 198 -16.71 58.31 7.73
CA GLU A 198 -16.89 57.85 6.36
C GLU A 198 -15.70 57.03 5.86
N GLU A 199 -14.46 57.50 6.10
CA GLU A 199 -13.26 56.74 5.76
C GLU A 199 -13.17 55.42 6.52
N ARG A 200 -13.52 55.41 7.82
CA ARG A 200 -13.53 54.19 8.64
C ARG A 200 -14.55 53.17 8.14
N VAL A 201 -15.75 53.63 7.77
CA VAL A 201 -16.78 52.77 7.17
C VAL A 201 -16.31 52.22 5.82
N ARG A 202 -15.66 53.03 4.98
CA ARG A 202 -15.07 52.58 3.72
C ARG A 202 -13.98 51.53 3.93
N VAL A 203 -13.12 51.69 4.94
CA VAL A 203 -12.11 50.68 5.30
C VAL A 203 -12.77 49.37 5.71
N MET A 204 -13.79 49.39 6.59
CA MET A 204 -14.54 48.19 6.97
C MET A 204 -15.15 47.50 5.74
N ILE A 205 -15.81 48.25 4.85
CA ILE A 205 -16.41 47.72 3.61
C ILE A 205 -15.34 47.11 2.70
N ASN A 206 -14.20 47.77 2.53
CA ASN A 206 -13.12 47.27 1.68
C ASN A 206 -12.47 46.01 2.27
N THR A 207 -12.31 45.94 3.60
CA THR A 207 -11.84 44.71 4.27
C THR A 207 -12.82 43.56 4.05
N MET A 208 -14.12 43.82 4.22
CA MET A 208 -15.15 42.81 3.95
C MET A 208 -15.12 42.36 2.50
N LYS A 209 -15.07 43.30 1.54
CA LYS A 209 -14.97 43.03 0.11
C LYS A 209 -13.78 42.14 -0.23
N ALA A 210 -12.57 42.54 0.20
CA ALA A 210 -11.36 41.79 -0.07
C ALA A 210 -11.41 40.38 0.54
N ALA A 211 -11.96 40.26 1.75
CA ALA A 211 -12.13 38.98 2.42
C ALA A 211 -13.16 38.07 1.72
N THR A 212 -14.27 38.63 1.25
CA THR A 212 -15.28 37.91 0.45
C THR A 212 -14.68 37.41 -0.86
N GLU A 213 -13.99 38.27 -1.62
CA GLU A 213 -13.36 37.92 -2.89
C GLU A 213 -12.24 36.89 -2.73
N ALA A 214 -11.54 36.90 -1.59
CA ALA A 214 -10.51 35.91 -1.26
C ALA A 214 -11.08 34.61 -0.66
N GLY A 215 -12.37 34.56 -0.30
CA GLY A 215 -12.95 33.46 0.49
C GLY A 215 -12.42 33.39 1.94
N ASP A 216 -11.80 34.46 2.44
CA ASP A 216 -11.27 34.51 3.81
C ASP A 216 -12.39 34.86 4.81
N ILE A 217 -13.12 33.83 5.23
CA ILE A 217 -14.20 33.97 6.20
C ILE A 217 -13.69 34.49 7.55
N ASP A 218 -12.48 34.12 7.97
CA ASP A 218 -11.95 34.55 9.27
C ASP A 218 -11.81 36.08 9.29
N THR A 219 -11.22 36.65 8.23
CA THR A 219 -11.09 38.11 8.05
C THR A 219 -12.44 38.78 7.82
N MET A 220 -13.33 38.19 7.02
CA MET A 220 -14.66 38.72 6.76
C MET A 220 -15.47 38.87 8.05
N MET A 221 -15.45 37.87 8.92
CA MET A 221 -16.18 37.87 10.20
C MET A 221 -15.64 38.89 11.21
N THR A 222 -14.46 39.49 10.98
CA THR A 222 -13.95 40.60 11.81
C THR A 222 -14.75 41.88 11.61
N ALA A 223 -15.36 42.08 10.44
CA ALA A 223 -16.24 43.22 10.17
C ALA A 223 -17.58 43.12 10.92
N PHE A 224 -17.92 41.95 11.46
CA PHE A 224 -19.19 41.68 12.14
C PHE A 224 -19.07 41.92 13.64
N SER A 225 -20.03 42.65 14.21
CA SER A 225 -20.18 42.85 15.65
C SER A 225 -20.50 41.53 16.34
N ASP A 226 -20.08 41.36 17.59
CA ASP A 226 -20.45 40.18 18.39
C ASP A 226 -21.96 40.13 18.69
N ASN A 227 -22.64 41.28 18.63
CA ASN A 227 -24.10 41.41 18.73
C ASN A 227 -24.80 41.35 17.36
N PHE A 228 -24.12 40.90 16.31
CA PHE A 228 -24.70 40.80 14.98
C PHE A 228 -25.93 39.89 14.99
N ALA A 229 -27.01 40.36 14.36
CA ALA A 229 -28.25 39.62 14.20
C ALA A 229 -28.75 39.70 12.75
N PHE A 230 -29.18 38.56 12.23
CA PHE A 230 -29.83 38.39 10.93
C PHE A 230 -31.10 37.56 11.12
N GLU A 231 -32.01 37.58 10.13
CA GLU A 231 -33.27 36.82 10.19
C GLU A 231 -33.08 35.32 10.50
N GLN A 232 -31.93 34.76 10.09
CA GLN A 232 -31.60 33.35 10.26
C GLN A 232 -30.65 33.03 11.44
N GLY A 233 -30.27 34.02 12.25
CA GLY A 233 -29.43 33.81 13.42
C GLY A 233 -28.39 34.90 13.67
N GLY A 234 -27.47 34.63 14.60
CA GLY A 234 -26.41 35.55 14.96
C GLY A 234 -25.12 35.31 14.18
N LYS A 235 -24.02 35.88 14.69
CA LYS A 235 -22.69 35.81 14.08
C LYS A 235 -22.20 34.37 13.84
N THR A 236 -22.51 33.46 14.77
CA THR A 236 -22.10 32.04 14.69
C THR A 236 -22.81 31.32 13.55
N GLU A 237 -24.11 31.53 13.40
CA GLU A 237 -24.92 30.93 12.35
C GLU A 237 -24.51 31.45 10.97
N VAL A 238 -24.24 32.76 10.84
CA VAL A 238 -23.70 33.32 9.59
C VAL A 238 -22.33 32.75 9.26
N ARG A 239 -21.43 32.59 10.24
CA ARG A 239 -20.14 31.95 9.98
C ARG A 239 -20.30 30.52 9.45
N ALA A 240 -21.19 29.74 10.07
CA ALA A 240 -21.47 28.37 9.65
C ALA A 240 -22.05 28.34 8.22
N LEU A 241 -22.95 29.26 7.89
CA LEU A 241 -23.53 29.40 6.56
C LEU A 241 -22.47 29.75 5.51
N LEU A 242 -21.62 30.76 5.78
CA LEU A 242 -20.54 31.14 4.88
C LEU A 242 -19.54 30.00 4.68
N LYS A 243 -19.21 29.24 5.74
CA LYS A 243 -18.34 28.05 5.64
C LYS A 243 -18.96 26.95 4.79
N ALA A 244 -20.27 26.71 4.91
CA ALA A 244 -20.97 25.78 4.05
C ALA A 244 -20.95 26.24 2.58
N TYR A 245 -21.13 27.54 2.33
CA TYR A 245 -21.03 28.16 1.01
C TYR A 245 -19.62 28.05 0.41
N GLU A 246 -18.57 28.28 1.21
CA GLU A 246 -17.16 28.07 0.82
C GLU A 246 -16.89 26.62 0.42
N LEU A 247 -17.36 25.65 1.21
CA LEU A 247 -17.18 24.22 0.93
C LEU A 247 -17.86 23.78 -0.39
N GLN A 248 -18.91 24.48 -0.81
CA GLN A 248 -19.57 24.28 -2.09
C GLN A 248 -18.89 25.04 -3.24
N GLY A 249 -17.81 25.78 -2.97
CA GLY A 249 -17.07 26.57 -3.93
C GLY A 249 -17.70 27.94 -4.23
N GLY A 250 -18.63 28.41 -3.39
CA GLY A 250 -19.42 29.62 -3.63
C GLY A 250 -18.62 30.93 -3.71
N PHE A 251 -17.47 31.04 -3.05
CA PHE A 251 -16.63 32.24 -3.14
C PHE A 251 -15.72 32.28 -4.39
N LYS A 252 -15.63 31.19 -5.15
CA LYS A 252 -14.68 31.12 -6.27
C LYS A 252 -15.12 32.03 -7.41
N GLY A 253 -14.52 33.20 -7.51
CA GLY A 253 -14.90 34.23 -8.49
C GLY A 253 -16.08 35.09 -8.04
N SER A 254 -16.44 35.04 -6.74
CA SER A 254 -17.44 35.95 -6.20
C SER A 254 -16.89 37.38 -6.16
N ILE A 255 -17.72 38.36 -6.48
CA ILE A 255 -17.40 39.78 -6.44
C ILE A 255 -18.40 40.46 -5.50
N LEU A 256 -17.89 41.33 -4.62
CA LEU A 256 -18.73 42.21 -3.82
C LEU A 256 -18.68 43.62 -4.42
N ASP A 257 -19.71 43.97 -5.19
CA ASP A 257 -19.80 45.28 -5.83
C ASP A 257 -20.52 46.29 -4.93
N THR A 258 -19.75 47.30 -4.55
CA THR A 258 -20.15 48.41 -3.68
C THR A 258 -20.21 49.74 -4.45
N SER A 259 -20.04 49.72 -5.77
CA SER A 259 -19.96 50.94 -6.59
C SER A 259 -21.25 51.77 -6.58
N GLN A 260 -22.40 51.11 -6.42
CA GLN A 260 -23.72 51.74 -6.33
C GLN A 260 -24.20 51.97 -4.89
N ALA A 261 -23.42 51.56 -3.89
CA ALA A 261 -23.83 51.64 -2.50
C ALA A 261 -23.84 53.10 -2.02
N LYS A 262 -24.99 53.56 -1.53
CA LYS A 262 -25.13 54.83 -0.82
C LYS A 262 -24.88 54.61 0.66
N ILE A 263 -24.07 55.47 1.26
CA ILE A 263 -23.76 55.45 2.69
C ILE A 263 -24.62 56.54 3.37
N GLU A 264 -25.54 56.12 4.24
CA GLU A 264 -26.43 57.00 4.97
C GLU A 264 -26.12 56.91 6.47
N PHE A 265 -25.74 58.04 7.06
CA PHE A 265 -25.44 58.14 8.49
C PHE A 265 -26.68 58.57 9.28
N ASP A 266 -26.95 57.87 10.37
CA ASP A 266 -27.97 58.19 11.37
C ASP A 266 -27.33 58.07 12.77
N GLY A 267 -26.63 59.12 13.18
CA GLY A 267 -25.86 59.15 14.43
C GLY A 267 -24.76 58.09 14.48
N ASP A 268 -24.90 57.13 15.40
CA ASP A 268 -23.97 56.00 15.58
C ASP A 268 -24.33 54.77 14.73
N LYS A 269 -25.27 54.93 13.79
CA LYS A 269 -25.64 53.91 12.82
C LYS A 269 -25.31 54.37 11.41
N VAL A 270 -24.89 53.43 10.58
CA VAL A 270 -24.69 53.66 9.16
C VAL A 270 -25.39 52.56 8.38
N LYS A 271 -26.16 52.96 7.37
CA LYS A 271 -26.80 52.07 6.42
C LYS A 271 -26.06 52.19 5.09
N PHE A 272 -25.70 51.04 4.50
CA PHE A 272 -25.11 51.00 3.17
C PHE A 272 -25.86 50.04 2.25
N ALA A 273 -26.44 50.59 1.17
CA ALA A 273 -27.26 49.86 0.21
C ALA A 273 -27.34 50.55 -1.16
N PRO A 274 -27.56 49.80 -2.26
CA PRO A 274 -27.45 48.34 -2.33
C PRO A 274 -25.99 47.88 -2.42
N VAL A 275 -25.66 46.77 -1.75
CA VAL A 275 -24.40 46.03 -1.96
C VAL A 275 -24.73 44.80 -2.79
N GLN A 276 -24.11 44.66 -3.95
CA GLN A 276 -24.36 43.53 -4.83
C GLN A 276 -23.33 42.43 -4.54
N PHE A 277 -23.80 41.29 -4.04
CA PHE A 277 -23.01 40.07 -4.00
C PHE A 277 -23.26 39.30 -5.29
N ILE A 278 -22.22 39.13 -6.10
CA ILE A 278 -22.26 38.41 -7.38
C ILE A 278 -21.45 37.13 -7.19
N GLY A 279 -22.13 36.02 -6.95
CA GLY A 279 -21.54 34.69 -6.89
C GLY A 279 -21.50 34.01 -8.25
N PRO A 280 -20.92 32.79 -8.33
CA PRO A 280 -20.82 32.04 -9.58
C PRO A 280 -22.18 31.68 -10.20
N ASN A 281 -23.21 31.51 -9.37
CA ASN A 281 -24.52 31.03 -9.77
C ASN A 281 -25.68 31.92 -9.32
N ASP A 282 -25.40 32.98 -8.56
CA ASP A 282 -26.39 33.81 -7.89
C ASP A 282 -25.95 35.27 -7.81
N GLN A 283 -26.92 36.19 -7.81
CA GLN A 283 -26.69 37.59 -7.54
C GLN A 283 -27.74 38.06 -6.54
N THR A 284 -27.28 38.64 -5.43
CA THR A 284 -28.15 39.12 -4.35
C THR A 284 -27.79 40.55 -3.97
N ALA A 285 -28.81 41.40 -3.85
CA ALA A 285 -28.65 42.75 -3.33
C ALA A 285 -28.86 42.74 -1.81
N LEU A 286 -27.90 43.28 -1.08
CA LEU A 286 -27.88 43.34 0.37
C LEU A 286 -27.99 44.79 0.86
N THR A 287 -28.76 44.98 1.92
CA THR A 287 -28.70 46.16 2.78
C THR A 287 -27.88 45.78 4.00
N VAL A 288 -26.87 46.57 4.33
CA VAL A 288 -26.05 46.30 5.51
C VAL A 288 -26.13 47.49 6.48
N ILE A 289 -26.23 47.15 7.76
CA ILE A 289 -26.33 48.09 8.87
C ILE A 289 -25.10 47.87 9.75
N ALA A 290 -24.37 48.94 10.01
CA ALA A 290 -23.25 48.93 10.94
C ALA A 290 -23.45 49.98 12.04
N GLU A 291 -22.90 49.70 13.22
CA GLU A 291 -22.93 50.59 14.37
C GLU A 291 -21.50 50.90 14.85
N ARG A 292 -21.33 52.08 15.45
CA ARG A 292 -20.07 52.52 16.05
C ARG A 292 -19.78 51.69 17.30
N ASN A 293 -18.62 51.05 17.36
CA ASN A 293 -18.09 50.35 18.53
C ASN A 293 -16.68 50.87 18.83
N GLY A 294 -16.59 51.85 19.73
CA GLY A 294 -15.36 52.59 20.01
C GLY A 294 -14.89 53.37 18.78
N GLU A 295 -13.66 53.12 18.33
CA GLU A 295 -13.11 53.77 17.14
C GLU A 295 -13.46 53.08 15.82
N ARG A 296 -14.16 51.93 15.89
CA ARG A 296 -14.45 51.07 14.74
C ARG A 296 -15.94 51.09 14.41
N TRP A 297 -16.25 50.83 13.15
CA TRP A 297 -17.60 50.52 12.70
C TRP A 297 -17.67 49.01 12.47
N LEU A 298 -18.74 48.39 12.97
CA LEU A 298 -18.95 46.94 12.86
C LEU A 298 -20.38 46.67 12.40
N ILE A 299 -20.54 45.68 11.53
CA ILE A 299 -21.82 45.25 10.99
C ILE A 299 -22.64 44.62 12.11
N THR A 300 -23.83 45.15 12.35
CA THR A 300 -24.77 44.64 13.36
C THR A 300 -25.98 43.95 12.72
N GLY A 301 -26.25 44.21 11.45
CA GLY A 301 -27.32 43.54 10.73
C GLY A 301 -27.12 43.57 9.22
N MET A 302 -27.72 42.59 8.55
CA MET A 302 -27.87 42.55 7.09
C MET A 302 -29.33 42.26 6.74
N GLY A 303 -29.77 42.61 5.55
CA GLY A 303 -31.13 42.35 5.09
C GLY A 303 -31.18 42.28 3.56
N GLY A 304 -32.11 41.50 3.02
CA GLY A 304 -32.48 41.61 1.60
C GLY A 304 -33.28 42.90 1.37
N LEU A 305 -33.17 43.45 0.16
CA LEU A 305 -34.13 44.45 -0.33
C LEU A 305 -35.44 43.79 -0.77
#